data_AF-A0A316A5A1-F1
#
_entry.id   AF-A0A316A5A1-F1
#
_cell.length_a   1.000
_cell.length_b   1.000
_cell.length_c   1.000
_cell.angle_alpha   90.00
_cell.angle_beta   90.00
_cell.angle_gamma   90.00
#
_symmetry.space_group_name_H-M   'P 1'
#
loop_
_entity.id
_entity.type
_entity.pdbx_description
1 polymer ?
#
loop_
_entity_poly.entity_id
_entity_poly.type
_entity_poly.pdbx_seq_one_letter_code
_entity_poly.pdbx_strand_id
1 'polypeptide(L)'
;MSWLLTAAIPNPAPVAPPGLGEAVNTLLGWLKWGGLVAGVAGLLVCAIMMMIGRRNRSAVAADGAAGIPWVLGGLTVIAFSAAIVGAVV
;
A
#
# COMPACT_ATOMS: atom_id res chain seq x y z
N MET A 1 -39.61 13.11 6.18
CA MET A 1 -39.75 13.60 4.80
C MET A 1 -38.60 14.56 4.49
N SER A 2 -37.35 14.08 4.37
CA SER A 2 -36.21 14.93 3.95
C SER A 2 -34.94 14.18 3.51
N TRP A 3 -34.94 12.84 3.39
CA TRP A 3 -33.75 12.07 2.97
C TRP A 3 -33.64 11.84 1.45
N LEU A 4 -34.43 12.54 0.64
CA LEU A 4 -34.49 12.33 -0.82
C LEU A 4 -33.60 13.27 -1.66
N LEU A 5 -32.74 14.09 -1.03
CA LEU A 5 -31.89 15.07 -1.75
C LEU A 5 -30.45 14.62 -2.04
N THR A 6 -30.09 13.35 -1.89
CA THR A 6 -28.89 12.81 -2.57
C THR A 6 -29.19 12.39 -4.02
N ALA A 7 -30.21 13.02 -4.61
CA ALA A 7 -30.50 12.98 -6.03
C ALA A 7 -29.22 13.30 -6.80
N ALA A 8 -28.70 12.26 -7.44
CA ALA A 8 -27.92 12.31 -8.67
C ALA A 8 -26.99 13.53 -8.76
N ILE A 9 -25.90 13.55 -7.99
CA ILE A 9 -24.71 14.24 -8.48
C ILE A 9 -24.12 13.29 -9.52
N PRO A 10 -24.18 13.60 -10.83
CA PRO A 10 -23.39 12.86 -11.80
C PRO A 10 -21.95 13.12 -11.42
N ASN A 11 -21.27 12.10 -10.88
CA ASN A 11 -19.84 12.15 -10.64
C ASN A 11 -19.21 11.87 -12.01
N PRO A 12 -18.73 12.88 -12.75
CA PRO A 12 -18.05 12.63 -14.01
C PRO A 12 -16.88 11.69 -13.74
N ALA A 13 -16.69 10.70 -14.62
CA ALA A 13 -15.55 9.81 -14.54
C ALA A 13 -14.25 10.64 -14.41
N PRO A 14 -13.24 10.20 -13.64
CA PRO A 14 -11.99 10.94 -13.47
C PRO A 14 -11.31 11.23 -14.82
N VAL A 15 -11.61 12.39 -15.42
CA VAL A 15 -10.97 12.85 -16.65
C VAL A 15 -9.65 13.48 -16.24
N ALA A 16 -8.55 12.77 -16.51
CA ALA A 16 -7.22 13.32 -16.34
C ALA A 16 -7.08 14.59 -17.20
N PRO A 17 -6.67 15.74 -16.61
CA PRO A 17 -6.46 16.95 -17.37
C PRO A 17 -5.42 16.69 -18.48
N PRO A 18 -5.75 16.96 -19.76
CA PRO A 18 -4.88 16.64 -20.88
C PRO A 18 -3.51 17.32 -20.71
N GLY A 19 -2.45 16.51 -20.76
CA GLY A 19 -1.05 16.93 -20.53
C GLY A 19 -0.45 16.48 -19.18
N LEU A 20 -1.26 16.17 -18.17
CA LEU A 20 -0.76 15.67 -16.87
C LEU A 20 -0.73 14.14 -16.77
N GLY A 21 -1.42 13.43 -17.67
CA GLY A 21 -1.57 11.97 -17.62
C GLY A 21 -0.24 11.21 -17.64
N GLU A 22 0.71 11.58 -18.52
CA GLU A 22 2.01 10.91 -18.60
C GLU A 22 2.88 11.12 -17.35
N ALA A 23 2.91 12.34 -16.81
CA ALA A 23 3.65 12.66 -15.60
C ALA A 23 3.08 11.91 -14.39
N VAL A 24 1.74 11.87 -14.27
CA VAL A 24 1.05 11.14 -13.21
C VAL A 24 1.25 9.62 -13.35
N ASN A 25 1.17 9.07 -14.57
CA ASN A 25 1.42 7.66 -14.82
C ASN A 25 2.86 7.26 -14.49
N THR A 26 3.83 8.11 -14.82
CA THR A 26 5.24 7.90 -14.48
C THR A 26 5.42 7.90 -12.96
N LEU A 27 4.86 8.89 -12.26
CA LEU A 27 4.92 8.97 -10.80
C LEU A 27 4.24 7.77 -10.13
N LEU A 28 3.07 7.35 -10.61
CA LEU A 28 2.39 6.14 -10.15
C LEU A 28 3.23 4.89 -10.39
N GLY A 29 3.93 4.80 -11.52
CA GLY A 29 4.85 3.71 -11.83
C GLY A 29 5.98 3.62 -10.79
N TRP A 30 6.60 4.75 -10.46
CA TRP A 30 7.62 4.84 -9.41
C TRP A 30 7.08 4.47 -8.03
N LEU A 31 5.86 4.91 -7.69
CA LEU A 31 5.22 4.57 -6.42
C LEU A 31 4.89 3.08 -6.32
N LYS A 32 4.37 2.46 -7.39
CA LYS A 32 4.08 1.02 -7.42
C LYS A 32 5.35 0.20 -7.23
N TRP A 33 6.41 0.54 -7.96
CA TRP A 33 7.68 -0.15 -7.85
C TRP A 33 8.32 0.08 -6.47
N GLY A 34 8.35 1.33 -5.99
CA GLY A 34 8.88 1.69 -4.68
C GLY A 34 8.14 1.01 -3.53
N GLY A 35 6.81 0.94 -3.59
CA GLY A 35 5.99 0.26 -2.59
C GLY A 35 6.24 -1.24 -2.51
N LEU A 36 6.41 -1.90 -3.67
CA LEU A 36 6.78 -3.32 -3.71
C LEU A 36 8.18 -3.57 -3.13
N VAL A 37 9.16 -2.76 -3.52
CA VAL A 37 10.53 -2.87 -3.01
C VAL A 37 10.57 -2.61 -1.50
N ALA A 38 9.85 -1.60 -1.01
CA ALA A 38 9.75 -1.29 0.40
C ALA A 38 9.06 -2.43 1.20
N GLY A 39 8.00 -3.02 0.66
CA GLY A 39 7.32 -4.18 1.26
C GLY A 39 8.24 -5.40 1.40
N VAL A 40 8.99 -5.72 0.34
CA VAL A 40 9.99 -6.81 0.37
C VAL A 40 11.10 -6.51 1.37
N ALA A 41 11.62 -5.27 1.38
CA ALA A 41 12.65 -4.87 2.34
C ALA A 41 12.17 -5.00 3.80
N GLY A 42 10.92 -4.60 4.09
CA GLY A 42 10.32 -4.75 5.42
C GLY A 42 10.24 -6.22 5.89
N LEU A 43 9.83 -7.13 5.00
CA LEU A 43 9.78 -8.56 5.32
C LEU A 43 11.18 -9.14 5.56
N LEU A 44 12.17 -8.70 4.78
CA LEU A 44 13.55 -9.12 4.95
C LEU A 44 14.11 -8.64 6.30
N VAL A 45 13.83 -7.42 6.74
CA VAL A 45 14.25 -6.90 8.04
C VAL A 45 13.63 -7.71 9.19
N CYS A 46 12.33 -8.00 9.13
CA CYS A 46 11.67 -8.89 10.10
C CYS A 46 12.33 -10.29 10.13
N ALA A 47 12.62 -10.87 8.96
CA ALA A 47 13.26 -12.18 8.87
C ALA A 47 14.69 -12.17 9.43
N ILE A 48 15.46 -11.11 9.19
CA ILE A 48 16.81 -10.94 9.73
C ILE A 48 16.78 -10.87 11.26
N MET A 49 15.84 -10.10 11.84
CA MET A 49 15.66 -10.03 13.29
C MET A 49 15.34 -11.39 13.92
N MET A 50 14.49 -12.19 13.27
CA MET A 50 14.21 -13.58 13.69
C MET A 50 15.42 -14.51 13.56
N MET A 51 16.21 -14.37 12.50
CA MET A 51 17.42 -15.19 12.30
C MET A 51 18.51 -14.88 13.33
N ILE A 52 18.69 -13.61 13.71
CA ILE A 52 19.70 -13.16 14.67
C ILE A 52 19.35 -13.57 16.11
N GLY A 53 18.06 -13.56 16.48
CA GLY A 53 17.62 -13.84 17.85
C GLY A 53 17.82 -15.29 18.33
N ARG A 54 18.26 -16.22 17.47
CA ARG A 54 18.49 -17.65 17.78
C ARG A 54 19.47 -17.90 18.93
N ARG A 55 20.41 -16.99 19.21
CA ARG A 55 21.53 -17.23 20.14
C ARG A 55 21.43 -16.44 21.45
N ASN A 56 20.31 -16.50 22.17
CA ASN A 56 20.16 -16.02 23.57
C ASN A 56 19.73 -14.55 23.77
N ARG A 57 19.08 -13.90 22.79
CA ARG A 57 18.45 -12.56 22.93
C ARG A 57 17.02 -12.57 22.36
N SER A 58 16.15 -13.36 22.99
CA SER A 58 14.77 -13.65 22.55
C SER A 58 13.90 -12.40 22.29
N ALA A 59 14.21 -11.28 22.94
CA ALA A 59 13.51 -10.01 22.73
C ALA A 59 13.60 -9.52 21.27
N VAL A 60 14.77 -9.64 20.63
CA VAL A 60 14.99 -9.14 19.27
C VAL A 60 14.22 -9.95 18.23
N ALA A 61 14.06 -11.27 18.45
CA ALA A 61 13.22 -12.11 17.59
C ALA A 61 11.72 -11.84 17.80
N ALA A 62 11.31 -11.56 19.04
CA ALA A 62 9.93 -11.24 19.37
C ALA A 62 9.50 -9.87 18.77
N ASP A 63 10.37 -8.87 18.83
CA ASP A 63 10.15 -7.56 18.19
C ASP A 63 10.05 -7.69 16.67
N GLY A 64 10.88 -8.55 16.06
CA GLY A 64 10.80 -8.89 14.63
C GLY A 64 9.50 -9.59 14.23
N ALA A 65 8.97 -10.47 15.09
CA ALA A 65 7.68 -11.15 14.89
C ALA A 65 6.48 -10.21 14.99
N ALA A 66 6.52 -9.29 15.96
CA ALA A 66 5.49 -8.26 16.13
C ALA A 66 5.47 -7.26 14.95
N GLY A 67 6.58 -7.11 14.22
CA GLY A 67 6.65 -6.29 13.01
C GLY A 67 5.98 -6.89 11.77
N ILE A 68 5.80 -8.21 11.69
CA ILE A 68 5.24 -8.88 10.51
C ILE A 68 3.81 -8.40 10.19
N PRO A 69 2.87 -8.32 11.16
CA PRO A 69 1.54 -7.76 10.90
C PRO A 69 1.57 -6.34 10.35
N TRP A 70 2.53 -5.51 10.75
CA TRP A 70 2.65 -4.12 10.28
C TRP A 70 3.11 -4.05 8.82
N VAL A 71 4.08 -4.90 8.44
CA VAL A 71 4.54 -4.99 7.05
C VAL A 71 3.45 -5.57 6.15
N LEU A 72 2.74 -6.61 6.62
CA LEU A 72 1.62 -7.19 5.88
C LEU A 72 0.46 -6.19 5.75
N GLY A 73 0.16 -5.42 6.79
CA GLY A 73 -0.85 -4.34 6.74
C GLY A 73 -0.50 -3.26 5.71
N GLY A 74 0.77 -2.84 5.64
CA GLY A 74 1.23 -1.93 4.59
C GLY A 74 1.08 -2.53 3.18
N LEU A 75 1.45 -3.80 3.02
CA LEU A 75 1.39 -4.49 1.73
C LEU A 75 -0.06 -4.68 1.24
N THR A 76 -1.00 -4.99 2.14
CA THR A 76 -2.43 -5.14 1.77
C THR A 76 -3.04 -3.81 1.35
N VAL A 77 -2.67 -2.69 1.98
CA VAL A 77 -3.13 -1.35 1.58
C VAL A 77 -2.59 -0.99 0.19
N ILE A 78 -1.32 -1.27 -0.10
CA ILE A 78 -0.73 -1.06 -1.43
C ILE A 78 -1.43 -1.94 -2.48
N ALA A 79 -1.69 -3.21 -2.16
CA ALA A 79 -2.40 -4.13 -3.06
C ALA A 79 -3.85 -3.69 -3.30
N PHE A 80 -4.54 -3.22 -2.27
CA PHE A 80 -5.91 -2.72 -2.38
C PHE A 80 -6.00 -1.42 -3.18
N SER A 81 -5.01 -0.53 -3.04
CA SER A 81 -4.91 0.69 -3.85
C SER A 81 -4.84 0.39 -5.35
N ALA A 82 -4.10 -0.64 -5.76
CA ALA A 82 -4.05 -1.06 -7.16
C ALA A 82 -5.41 -1.56 -7.67
N ALA A 83 -6.16 -2.30 -6.84
CA ALA A 83 -7.50 -2.77 -7.18
C ALA A 83 -8.51 -1.63 -7.33
N ILE A 84 -8.44 -0.60 -6.47
CA ILE A 84 -9.27 0.60 -6.60
C ILE A 84 -8.96 1.30 -7.91
N VAL A 85 -7.69 1.60 -8.20
CA VAL A 85 -7.30 2.31 -9.43
C VAL A 85 -7.78 1.55 -10.68
N GLY A 86 -7.65 0.23 -10.71
CA GLY A 86 -8.16 -0.60 -11.81
C GLY A 86 -9.69 -0.67 -11.91
N ALA A 87 -10.43 -0.31 -10.85
CA ALA A 87 -11.89 -0.22 -10.89
C ALA A 87 -12.41 1.15 -11.33
N VAL A 88 -11.56 2.20 -11.31
CA VAL A 88 -11.94 3.58 -11.69
C VAL A 88 -11.46 3.98 -13.09
N VAL A 89 -10.55 3.21 -13.71
CA VAL A 89 -10.03 3.42 -15.07
C VAL A 89 -10.61 2.41 -16.05
#